data_AF-A0A551ZIB7-F1
#
_entry.id   AF-A0A551ZIB7-F1
#
_cell.length_a   1.000
_cell.length_b   1.000
_cell.length_c   1.000
_cell.angle_alpha   90.00
_cell.angle_beta   90.00
_cell.angle_gamma   90.00
#
_symmetry.space_group_name_H-M   'P 1'
#
loop_
_entity.id
_entity.type
_entity.pdbx_description
1 polymer ?
#
loop_
_entity_poly.entity_id
_entity_poly.type
_entity_poly.pdbx_seq_one_letter_code
_entity_poly.pdbx_strand_id
1 'polypeptide(L)' 'MFSLDELKQTQYFQDVREEARQEGRQEGRQEGRQEGRLNKALEAVPRLLALGLSVEQVASALELEVEQVRAIQNGT' A
#
# COMPACT_ATOMS: atom_id res chain seq x y z
N MET A 1 -1.36 -13.25 45.24
CA MET A 1 -1.94 -13.41 43.89
C MET A 1 -1.83 -12.04 43.23
N PHE A 2 -1.04 -11.92 42.16
CA PHE A 2 -0.98 -10.68 41.38
C PHE A 2 -2.20 -10.62 40.48
N SER A 3 -2.99 -9.55 40.58
CA SER A 3 -4.19 -9.35 39.78
C SER A 3 -3.80 -8.81 38.40
N LEU A 4 -4.55 -9.18 37.35
CA LEU A 4 -4.32 -8.71 35.97
C LEU A 4 -4.32 -7.17 35.84
N ASP A 5 -4.90 -6.45 36.80
CA ASP A 5 -4.91 -4.99 36.84
C ASP A 5 -3.61 -4.36 37.37
N GLU A 6 -2.79 -5.07 38.17
CA GLU A 6 -1.44 -4.58 38.56
C GLU A 6 -0.43 -4.70 37.42
N LEU A 7 -0.59 -5.68 36.53
CA LEU A 7 0.24 -5.85 35.32
C LEU A 7 -0.05 -4.80 34.24
N LYS A 8 -1.20 -4.12 34.27
CA LYS A 8 -1.50 -3.00 33.35
C LYS A 8 -0.82 -1.69 33.77
N GLN A 9 -0.30 -1.60 35.00
CA GLN A 9 0.39 -0.44 35.55
C GLN A 9 1.93 -0.52 35.46
N THR A 10 2.50 -1.65 35.04
CA THR A 10 3.94 -1.75 34.83
C THR A 10 4.33 -1.00 33.55
N GLN A 11 5.50 -0.34 33.56
CA GLN A 11 6.06 0.35 32.38
C GLN A 11 6.04 -0.55 31.14
N TYR A 12 6.26 -1.86 31.33
CA TYR A 12 6.15 -2.89 30.31
C TYR A 12 4.84 -2.86 29.50
N PHE A 13 3.68 -2.60 30.14
CA PHE A 13 2.40 -2.55 29.43
C PHE A 13 2.19 -1.24 28.65
N GLN A 14 2.84 -0.16 29.09
CA GLN A 14 2.87 1.10 28.35
C GLN A 14 3.79 0.99 27.14
N ASP A 15 4.97 0.41 27.33
CA ASP A 15 5.98 0.18 26.30
C ASP A 15 5.42 -0.72 25.18
N VAL A 16 4.85 -1.87 25.53
CA VAL A 16 4.26 -2.81 24.55
C VAL A 16 3.09 -2.17 23.78
N ARG A 17 2.31 -1.28 24.42
CA ARG A 17 1.20 -0.59 23.77
C ARG A 17 1.67 0.55 22.86
N GLU A 18 2.77 1.21 23.20
CA GLU A 18 3.40 2.22 22.33
C GLU A 18 4.10 1.57 21.14
N GLU A 19 4.85 0.49 21.35
CA GLU A 19 5.50 -0.31 20.30
C GLU A 19 4.47 -0.86 19.32
N ALA A 20 3.43 -1.57 19.80
CA ALA A 20 2.38 -2.10 18.92
C ALA A 20 1.66 -1.02 18.10
N ARG A 21 1.56 0.20 18.63
CA ARG A 21 0.94 1.35 17.94
C ARG A 21 1.90 2.01 16.95
N GLN A 22 3.20 1.98 17.22
CA GLN A 22 4.23 2.45 16.29
C GLN A 22 4.42 1.47 15.14
N GLU A 23 4.51 0.17 15.43
CA GLU A 23 4.61 -0.91 14.44
C GLU A 23 3.38 -0.92 13.52
N GLY A 24 2.16 -0.96 14.05
CA GLY A 24 0.94 -0.93 13.22
C GLY A 24 0.79 0.34 12.37
N ARG A 25 1.34 1.49 12.81
CA ARG A 25 1.38 2.72 11.98
C ARG A 25 2.49 2.70 10.95
N GLN A 26 3.60 1.99 11.18
CA GLN A 26 4.69 1.87 10.22
C GLN A 26 4.31 0.85 9.14
N GLU A 27 3.78 -0.31 9.53
CA GLU A 27 3.27 -1.33 8.63
C GLU A 27 2.13 -0.77 7.77
N GLY A 28 1.08 -0.21 8.39
CA GLY A 28 -0.04 0.38 7.62
C GLY A 28 0.35 1.56 6.72
N ARG A 29 1.42 2.31 7.05
CA ARG A 29 1.96 3.36 6.16
C ARG A 29 2.84 2.81 5.05
N GLN A 30 3.49 1.66 5.23
CA GLN A 30 4.29 1.02 4.20
C GLN A 30 3.40 0.27 3.23
N GLU A 31 2.47 -0.54 3.75
CA GLU A 31 1.44 -1.25 2.98
C GLU A 31 0.57 -0.25 2.20
N GLY A 32 0.02 0.77 2.87
CA GLY A 32 -0.78 1.80 2.19
C GLY A 32 -0.01 2.63 1.16
N ARG A 33 1.33 2.75 1.29
CA ARG A 33 2.17 3.40 0.26
C ARG A 33 2.44 2.49 -0.93
N GLN A 34 2.65 1.19 -0.71
CA GLN A 34 2.82 0.23 -1.81
C GLN A 34 1.51 0.00 -2.56
N GLU A 35 0.42 -0.28 -1.84
CA GLU A 35 -0.91 -0.44 -2.42
C GLU A 35 -1.37 0.84 -3.13
N GLY A 36 -1.13 2.01 -2.52
CA GLY A 36 -1.44 3.29 -3.13
C GLY A 36 -0.64 3.58 -4.41
N ARG A 37 0.61 3.10 -4.52
CA ARG A 37 1.41 3.24 -5.75
C ARG A 37 0.89 2.31 -6.85
N LEU A 38 0.64 1.04 -6.54
CA LEU A 38 0.10 0.07 -7.48
C LEU A 38 -1.27 0.51 -8.00
N ASN A 39 -2.19 0.86 -7.10
CA ASN A 39 -3.53 1.32 -7.50
C ASN A 39 -3.48 2.59 -8.36
N LYS A 40 -2.62 3.56 -8.01
CA LYS A 40 -2.44 4.77 -8.83
C LYS A 40 -1.84 4.47 -10.20
N ALA A 41 -0.90 3.53 -10.28
CA ALA A 41 -0.33 3.11 -11.55
C ALA A 41 -1.42 2.49 -12.44
N LEU A 42 -2.22 1.56 -11.91
CA LEU A 42 -3.30 0.92 -12.65
C LEU A 42 -4.38 1.92 -13.10
N GLU A 43 -4.77 2.87 -12.25
CA GLU A 43 -5.71 3.95 -12.62
C GLU A 43 -5.12 4.95 -13.63
N ALA A 44 -3.80 5.11 -13.68
CA ALA A 44 -3.14 6.00 -14.62
C ALA A 44 -3.09 5.42 -16.03
N VAL A 45 -3.11 4.09 -16.17
CA VAL A 45 -3.08 3.39 -17.47
C VAL A 45 -4.12 3.94 -18.46
N PRO A 46 -5.44 3.91 -18.18
CA PRO A 46 -6.44 4.39 -19.14
C PRO A 46 -6.30 5.89 -19.43
N ARG A 47 -5.87 6.69 -18.45
CA ARG A 47 -5.63 8.14 -18.64
C ARG A 47 -4.47 8.40 -19.59
N LEU A 48 -3.37 7.64 -19.47
CA LEU A 48 -2.21 7.77 -20.34
C LEU A 48 -2.49 7.26 -21.76
N LEU A 49 -3.25 6.17 -21.90
CA LEU A 49 -3.71 5.70 -23.20
C LEU A 49 -4.63 6.73 -23.88
N ALA A 50 -5.53 7.36 -23.13
CA ALA A 50 -6.40 8.43 -23.65
C ALA A 50 -5.62 9.69 -24.10
N LEU A 51 -4.42 9.92 -23.56
CA LEU A 51 -3.50 10.97 -24.00
C LEU A 51 -2.72 10.60 -25.27
N GLY A 52 -2.95 9.39 -25.82
CA GLY A 52 -2.34 8.92 -27.07
C GLY A 52 -0.97 8.24 -26.89
N LEU A 53 -0.59 7.89 -25.66
CA LEU A 53 0.60 7.05 -25.43
C LEU A 53 0.34 5.61 -25.84
N SER A 54 1.38 4.92 -26.33
CA SER A 54 1.29 3.50 -26.64
C SER A 54 1.29 2.65 -25.36
N VAL A 55 0.75 1.43 -25.45
CA VAL A 55 0.72 0.45 -24.35
C VAL A 55 2.13 0.22 -23.78
N GLU A 56 3.13 0.14 -24.65
CA GLU A 56 4.54 -0.07 -24.29
C GLU A 56 5.12 1.12 -23.55
N GLN A 57 4.77 2.36 -23.95
CA GLN A 57 5.20 3.57 -23.26
C GLN A 57 4.55 3.68 -21.87
N VAL A 58 3.27 3.31 -21.77
CA VAL A 58 2.54 3.29 -20.49
C VAL A 58 3.13 2.24 -19.55
N ALA A 59 3.39 1.03 -20.06
CA ALA A 59 4.05 -0.04 -19.31
C ALA A 59 5.41 0.42 -18.77
N SER A 60 6.24 1.04 -19.63
CA SER A 60 7.54 1.56 -19.22
C SER A 60 7.45 2.71 -18.22
N ALA A 61 6.47 3.62 -18.37
CA ALA A 61 6.34 4.79 -17.50
C ALA A 61 5.81 4.45 -16.10
N LEU A 62 5.05 3.36 -15.99
CA LEU A 62 4.44 2.90 -14.75
C LEU A 62 5.14 1.69 -14.14
N GLU A 63 6.23 1.22 -14.76
CA GLU A 63 6.94 -0.01 -14.37
C GLU A 63 6.00 -1.23 -14.29
N LEU A 64 5.02 -1.28 -15.20
CA LEU A 64 4.03 -2.36 -15.32
C LEU A 64 4.39 -3.29 -16.48
N GLU A 65 3.87 -4.51 -16.44
CA GLU A 65 3.97 -5.40 -17.59
C GLU A 65 3.03 -4.97 -18.71
N VAL A 66 3.47 -5.12 -19.96
CA VAL A 66 2.66 -4.80 -21.16
C VAL A 66 1.33 -5.57 -21.13
N GLU A 67 1.34 -6.83 -20.68
CA GLU A 67 0.13 -7.65 -20.55
C GLU A 67 -0.86 -7.07 -19.52
N GLN A 68 -0.38 -6.51 -18.41
CA GLN A 68 -1.24 -5.84 -17.42
C GLN A 68 -1.90 -4.60 -18.02
N VAL A 69 -1.14 -3.80 -18.77
CA VAL A 69 -1.65 -2.62 -19.45
C VAL A 69 -2.69 -3.02 -20.52
N ARG A 70 -2.44 -4.09 -21.28
CA ARG A 70 -3.41 -4.66 -22.25
C ARG A 70 -4.66 -5.20 -21.58
N ALA A 71 -4.53 -5.88 -20.45
CA ALA A 71 -5.67 -6.41 -19.70
C ALA A 71 -6.59 -5.28 -19.22
N ILE A 72 -6.02 -4.16 -18.76
CA ILE A 72 -6.78 -2.96 -18.37
C ILE A 72 -7.44 -2.32 -19.60
N GLN A 73 -6.71 -2.18 -20.70
CA GLN A 73 -7.25 -1.63 -21.95
C GLN A 73 -8.44 -2.44 -22.48
N ASN A 74 -8.35 -3.77 -22.47
CA ASN A 74 -9.39 -4.68 -22.98
C ASN A 74 -10.53 -4.94 -21.99
N GLY A 75 -10.36 -4.55 -20.71
CA GLY A 75 -11.36 -4.68 -19.65
C GLY A 75 -12.27 -3.46 -19.48
N THR A 76 -12.11 -2.43 -20.32
CA THR A 76 -12.97 -1.23 -20.42
C THR A 76 -13.76 -1.26 -21.70
#